data_AF-A0A7V6TGE8-F1
#
_entry.id   AF-A0A7V6TGE8-F1
#
_cell.length_a   1.000
_cell.length_b   1.000
_cell.length_c   1.000
_cell.angle_alpha   90.00
_cell.angle_beta   90.00
_cell.angle_gamma   90.00
#
_symmetry.space_group_name_H-M   'P 1'
#
loop_
_entity.id
_entity.type
_entity.pdbx_description
1 polymer ?
#
loop_
_entity_poly.entity_id
_entity_poly.type
_entity_poly.pdbx_seq_one_letter_code
_entity_poly.pdbx_strand_id
1 'polypeptide(L)'
;MNIHNPNALWLLLLIPLFIWLTMRHGRRFSRKFKRFATEDFQEIFLGAHSPFYAGLKLVLLTFAFGILVFALARPQWDFRPRELETGGMDIIFAIDVSRSME
;
A
#
# COMPACT_ATOMS: atom_id res chain seq x y z
N MET A 1 17.24 -2.97 -10.02
CA MET A 1 16.42 -2.56 -8.86
C MET A 1 16.79 -3.46 -7.71
N ASN A 2 17.47 -2.92 -6.71
CA ASN A 2 17.86 -3.67 -5.52
C ASN A 2 16.70 -3.61 -4.52
N ILE A 3 16.36 -4.73 -3.87
CA ILE A 3 15.32 -4.77 -2.84
C ILE A 3 16.03 -4.84 -1.50
N HIS A 4 15.95 -3.77 -0.72
CA HIS A 4 16.66 -3.69 0.55
C HIS A 4 16.11 -4.68 1.60
N ASN A 5 14.80 -4.88 1.62
CA ASN A 5 14.12 -5.77 2.57
C ASN A 5 13.32 -6.86 1.85
N PRO A 6 13.96 -7.88 1.25
CA PRO A 6 13.24 -8.93 0.52
C PRO A 6 12.29 -9.72 1.43
N ASN A 7 12.61 -9.84 2.71
CA ASN A 7 11.79 -10.54 3.69
C ASN A 7 10.40 -9.90 3.89
N ALA A 8 10.25 -8.61 3.61
CA ALA A 8 8.96 -7.92 3.69
C ALA A 8 7.91 -8.54 2.75
N LEU A 9 8.34 -9.09 1.60
CA LEU A 9 7.44 -9.68 0.60
C LEU A 9 6.73 -10.93 1.13
N TRP A 10 7.26 -11.61 2.16
CA TRP A 10 6.58 -12.72 2.81
C TRP A 10 5.24 -12.31 3.43
N LEU A 11 5.06 -11.04 3.78
CA LEU A 11 3.79 -10.52 4.29
C LEU A 11 2.66 -10.60 3.25
N LEU A 12 2.97 -10.72 1.95
CA LEU A 12 1.95 -10.95 0.91
C LEU A 12 1.24 -12.29 1.11
N LEU A 13 1.87 -13.28 1.75
CA LEU A 13 1.22 -14.54 2.10
C LEU A 13 0.08 -14.36 3.13
N LEU A 14 -0.01 -13.21 3.80
CA LEU A 14 -1.10 -12.88 4.70
C LEU A 14 -2.35 -12.35 3.97
N ILE A 15 -2.29 -12.11 2.65
CA ILE A 15 -3.43 -11.63 1.86
C ILE A 15 -4.67 -12.54 2.01
N PRO A 16 -4.58 -13.87 1.91
CA PRO A 16 -5.75 -14.75 2.09
C PRO A 16 -6.37 -14.61 3.48
N LEU A 17 -5.53 -14.49 4.53
CA LEU A 17 -5.98 -14.27 5.90
C LEU A 17 -6.67 -12.91 6.03
N PHE A 18 -6.11 -11.86 5.43
CA PHE A 18 -6.67 -10.51 5.42
C PHE A 18 -8.03 -10.45 4.71
N ILE A 19 -8.16 -11.09 3.54
CA ILE A 19 -9.44 -11.24 2.83
C ILE A 19 -10.45 -11.98 3.71
N TRP A 20 -10.04 -13.08 4.34
CA TRP A 20 -10.93 -13.84 5.22
C TRP A 20 -11.42 -13.01 6.41
N LEU A 21 -10.54 -12.25 7.07
CA LEU A 21 -10.90 -11.38 8.19
C LEU A 21 -11.89 -10.30 7.75
N THR A 22 -11.60 -9.59 6.66
CA THR A 22 -12.46 -8.50 6.15
C THR A 22 -13.86 -9.01 5.76
N MET A 23 -13.94 -10.17 5.10
CA MET A 23 -15.22 -10.83 4.79
C MET A 23 -15.98 -11.25 6.07
N ARG A 24 -15.28 -11.79 7.08
CA ARG A 24 -15.91 -12.21 8.35
C ARG A 24 -16.47 -11.02 9.13
N HIS A 25 -15.77 -9.89 9.12
CA HIS A 25 -16.24 -8.66 9.77
C HIS A 25 -17.53 -8.14 9.15
N GLY A 26 -17.62 -8.07 7.81
CA GLY A 26 -18.86 -7.67 7.12
C GLY A 26 -20.04 -8.59 7.45
N ARG A 27 -19.81 -9.91 7.42
CA ARG A 27 -20.85 -10.91 7.77
C ARG A 27 -21.29 -10.82 9.23
N ARG A 28 -20.36 -10.60 10.17
CA ARG A 28 -20.68 -10.46 11.60
C ARG A 28 -21.48 -9.19 11.89
N PHE A 29 -21.13 -8.08 11.23
CA PHE A 29 -21.87 -6.83 11.36
C PHE A 29 -23.33 -7.00 10.93
N SER A 30 -23.54 -7.56 9.73
CA SER A 30 -24.90 -7.83 9.23
C SER A 30 -25.70 -8.77 10.15
N ARG A 31 -25.08 -9.84 10.68
CA ARG A 31 -25.74 -10.77 11.62
C ARG A 31 -26.10 -10.12 12.95
N LYS A 32 -25.22 -9.29 13.51
CA LYS A 32 -25.52 -8.56 14.75
C LYS A 32 -26.63 -7.54 14.51
N PHE A 33 -26.57 -6.81 13.39
CA PHE A 33 -27.59 -5.84 13.01
C PHE A 33 -28.99 -6.51 12.92
N LYS A 34 -29.11 -7.65 12.24
CA LYS A 34 -30.36 -8.43 12.18
C LYS A 34 -30.89 -8.89 13.53
N ARG A 35 -30.01 -9.07 14.53
CA ARG A 35 -30.42 -9.52 15.87
C ARG A 35 -31.00 -8.39 16.73
N PHE A 36 -30.66 -7.14 16.42
CA PHE A 36 -31.06 -5.97 17.21
C PHE A 36 -32.00 -5.01 16.48
N ALA A 37 -32.11 -5.12 15.14
CA ALA A 37 -33.00 -4.29 14.34
C ALA A 37 -34.40 -4.93 14.20
N THR A 38 -35.43 -4.15 14.52
CA THR A 38 -36.85 -4.44 14.20
C THR A 38 -37.00 -4.65 12.69
N GLU A 39 -37.90 -5.55 12.26
CA GLU A 39 -38.06 -5.98 10.87
C GLU A 39 -38.17 -4.82 9.87
N ASP A 40 -38.89 -3.75 10.23
CA ASP A 40 -39.07 -2.55 9.40
C ASP A 40 -37.75 -1.80 9.11
N PHE A 41 -36.79 -1.82 10.04
CA PHE A 41 -35.49 -1.17 9.86
C PHE A 41 -34.48 -2.05 9.10
N GLN A 42 -34.74 -3.36 8.98
CA GLN A 42 -33.85 -4.27 8.28
C GLN A 42 -33.84 -4.01 6.77
N GLU A 43 -35.01 -3.80 6.16
CA GLU A 43 -35.09 -3.50 4.72
C GLU A 43 -34.43 -2.16 4.38
N ILE A 44 -34.64 -1.14 5.21
CA ILE A 44 -34.09 0.20 4.98
C ILE A 44 -32.56 0.20 5.06
N PHE A 45 -31.98 -0.47 6.06
CA PHE A 45 -30.52 -0.46 6.28
C PHE A 45 -29.76 -1.55 5.52
N LEU A 46 -30.32 -2.75 5.37
CA LEU A 46 -29.65 -3.86 4.66
C LEU A 46 -29.98 -3.87 3.17
N GLY A 47 -31.12 -3.31 2.74
CA GLY A 47 -31.45 -3.13 1.32
C GLY A 47 -30.51 -2.16 0.61
N ALA A 48 -29.94 -1.20 1.36
CA ALA A 48 -28.91 -0.27 0.86
C ALA A 48 -27.52 -0.90 0.71
N HIS A 49 -27.32 -2.15 1.16
CA HIS A 49 -26.01 -2.78 1.19
C HIS A 49 -25.65 -3.36 -0.20
N SER A 50 -25.05 -2.52 -1.05
CA SER A 50 -24.63 -2.93 -2.39
C SER A 50 -23.49 -3.97 -2.35
N PRO A 51 -23.63 -5.13 -3.01
CA PRO A 51 -22.56 -6.12 -3.12
C PRO A 51 -21.36 -5.57 -3.90
N PHE A 52 -21.58 -4.64 -4.83
CA PHE A 52 -20.52 -3.98 -5.57
C PHE A 52 -19.60 -3.18 -4.65
N TYR A 53 -20.14 -2.31 -3.80
CA TYR A 53 -19.32 -1.51 -2.88
C TYR A 53 -18.61 -2.37 -1.84
N ALA A 54 -19.21 -3.49 -1.42
CA ALA A 54 -18.54 -4.47 -0.56
C ALA A 54 -17.34 -5.13 -1.25
N GLY A 55 -17.49 -5.54 -2.51
CA GLY A 55 -16.41 -6.08 -3.33
C GLY A 55 -15.31 -5.05 -3.62
N LEU A 56 -15.70 -3.83 -4.01
CA LEU A 56 -14.77 -2.73 -4.26
C LEU A 56 -13.94 -2.40 -3.02
N LYS A 57 -14.58 -2.30 -1.84
CA LYS A 57 -13.87 -2.10 -0.57
C LYS A 57 -12.86 -3.20 -0.29
N LEU A 58 -13.22 -4.47 -0.53
CA LEU A 58 -12.32 -5.61 -0.34
C LEU A 58 -11.10 -5.51 -1.27
N VAL A 59 -11.33 -5.23 -2.55
CA VAL A 59 -10.26 -5.07 -3.55
C VAL A 59 -9.34 -3.91 -3.17
N LEU A 60 -9.90 -2.74 -2.84
CA LEU A 60 -9.13 -1.56 -2.46
C LEU A 60 -8.29 -1.80 -1.20
N LEU A 61 -8.86 -2.43 -0.15
CA LEU A 61 -8.12 -2.73 1.07
C LEU A 61 -6.98 -3.74 0.82
N THR A 62 -7.24 -4.75 -0.01
CA THR A 62 -6.23 -5.76 -0.34
C THR A 62 -5.11 -5.15 -1.18
N PHE A 63 -5.47 -4.30 -2.14
CA PHE A 63 -4.52 -3.59 -2.98
C PHE A 63 -3.66 -2.60 -2.17
N ALA A 64 -4.29 -1.84 -1.27
CA ALA A 64 -3.59 -0.93 -0.37
C ALA A 64 -2.60 -1.68 0.54
N PHE A 65 -2.99 -2.85 1.07
CA PHE A 65 -2.09 -3.71 1.82
C PHE A 65 -0.89 -4.16 0.97
N GLY A 66 -1.13 -4.59 -0.28
CA GLY A 66 -0.08 -4.97 -1.22
C GLY A 66 0.92 -3.83 -1.50
N ILE A 67 0.42 -2.62 -1.73
CA ILE A 67 1.27 -1.43 -1.90
C ILE A 67 2.11 -1.16 -0.65
N LEU A 68 1.52 -1.31 0.54
CA LEU A 68 2.22 -1.07 1.80
C LEU A 68 3.35 -2.08 2.02
N VAL A 69 3.11 -3.35 1.69
CA VAL A 69 4.16 -4.40 1.71
C VAL A 69 5.26 -4.11 0.69
N PHE A 70 4.89 -3.67 -0.52
CA PHE A 70 5.85 -3.29 -1.56
C PHE A 70 6.70 -2.07 -1.13
N ALA A 71 6.10 -1.06 -0.52
CA ALA A 71 6.79 0.09 0.03
C ALA A 71 7.76 -0.33 1.16
N LEU A 72 7.35 -1.28 2.01
CA LEU A 72 8.20 -1.83 3.08
C LEU A 72 9.43 -2.57 2.55
N ALA A 73 9.29 -3.24 1.40
CA ALA A 73 10.39 -3.91 0.71
C ALA A 73 11.49 -2.93 0.25
N ARG A 74 11.16 -1.63 0.15
CA ARG A 74 12.04 -0.53 -0.27
C ARG A 74 12.79 -0.86 -1.57
N PRO A 75 12.08 -0.93 -2.71
CA PRO A 75 12.72 -1.08 -4.01
C PRO A 75 13.56 0.17 -4.30
N GLN A 76 14.86 -0.03 -4.47
CA GLN A 76 15.80 1.04 -4.77
C GLN A 76 16.21 0.93 -6.24
N TRP A 77 16.12 2.05 -6.95
CA TRP A 77 16.80 2.20 -8.22
C TRP A 77 18.29 2.37 -7.93
N ASP A 78 19.03 1.29 -8.17
CA ASP A 78 20.42 1.20 -7.77
C ASP A 78 21.29 2.07 -8.69
N PHE A 79 22.07 2.97 -8.09
CA PHE A 79 23.23 3.55 -8.78
C PHE A 79 24.31 2.50 -8.69
N ARG A 80 24.64 1.83 -9.81
CA ARG A 80 25.79 0.93 -9.81
C ARG A 80 27.03 1.77 -9.48
N PRO A 81 27.72 1.53 -8.35
CA PRO A 81 29.01 2.15 -8.11
C PRO A 81 29.91 1.61 -9.22
N ARG A 82 30.17 2.44 -10.22
CA ARG A 82 31.26 2.18 -11.14
C ARG A 82 32.49 2.43 -10.29
N GLU A 83 33.29 1.38 -10.05
CA GLU A 83 34.67 1.56 -9.62
C GLU A 83 35.34 2.33 -10.77
N LEU A 84 35.25 3.66 -10.71
CA LEU A 84 36.15 4.52 -11.43
C LEU A 84 37.48 4.26 -10.78
N GLU A 85 38.41 3.61 -11.49
CA GLU A 85 39.79 3.60 -11.06
C GLU A 85 40.16 5.06 -10.79
N THR A 86 40.47 5.36 -9.55
CA THR A 86 40.78 6.70 -9.07
C THR A 86 42.19 7.05 -9.54
N GLY A 87 42.35 7.24 -10.85
CA GLY A 87 43.31 8.22 -11.32
C GLY A 87 42.87 9.55 -10.74
N GLY A 88 43.77 10.26 -10.03
CA GLY A 88 43.46 11.51 -9.35
C GLY A 88 42.58 12.40 -10.22
N MET A 89 41.38 12.71 -9.72
CA MET A 89 40.40 13.50 -10.46
C MET A 89 40.41 14.91 -9.91
N ASP A 90 40.85 15.86 -10.73
CA ASP A 90 40.79 17.28 -10.38
C ASP A 90 39.34 17.76 -10.54
N ILE A 91 38.69 18.03 -9.40
CA ILE A 91 37.33 18.58 -9.37
C ILE A 91 37.44 20.10 -9.39
N ILE A 92 37.03 20.72 -10.50
CA ILE A 92 36.96 22.17 -10.63
C ILE A 92 35.52 22.62 -10.36
N PHE A 93 35.33 23.43 -9.32
CA PHE A 93 34.06 24.11 -9.04
C PHE A 93 34.09 25.49 -9.70
N ALA A 94 33.35 25.66 -10.79
CA ALA A 94 33.08 26.97 -11.37
C ALA A 94 31.77 27.50 -10.79
N ILE A 95 31.86 28.50 -9.91
CA ILE A 95 30.70 29.17 -9.32
C ILE A 95 30.58 30.53 -9.99
N ASP A 96 29.43 30.82 -10.59
CA ASP A 96 29.13 32.13 -11.15
C ASP A 96 28.81 33.11 -10.00
N VAL A 97 29.53 34.22 -9.94
CA VAL A 97 29.37 35.30 -8.95
C VAL A 97 28.89 36.61 -9.62
N SER A 98 28.29 36.49 -10.80
CA SER A 98 27.69 37.62 -11.51
C SER A 98 26.48 38.18 -10.74
N ARG A 99 26.22 39.49 -10.90
CA ARG A 99 25.04 40.17 -10.30
C ARG A 99 23.69 39.58 -10.74
N SER A 100 23.65 38.71 -11.74
CA SER A 100 22.43 37.98 -12.12
C SER A 100 22.12 36.77 -11.22
N MET A 101 23.04 36.40 -10.32
CA MET A 101 22.83 35.35 -9.32
C MET A 101 22.33 35.88 -7.96
N GLU A 102 22.27 37.20 -7.76
CA GLU A 102 21.57 37.84 -6.62
C GLU A 102 20.04 37.79 -6.83
#